data_AF-A0A090DDP4-F1
#
_entry.id   AF-A0A090DDP4-F1
#
_cell.length_a   1.000
_cell.length_b   1.000
_cell.length_c   1.000
_cell.angle_alpha   90.00
_cell.angle_beta   90.00
_cell.angle_gamma   90.00
#
_symmetry.space_group_name_H-M   'P 1'
#
loop_
_entity.id
_entity.type
_entity.pdbx_description
1 polymer ?
#
loop_
_entity_poly.entity_id
_entity_poly.type
_entity_poly.pdbx_seq_one_letter_code
_entity_poly.pdbx_strand_id
1 'polypeptide(L)'
;MRREPTEAEDRLWQELRGRRLDNIKFKRQVPMGRYVADFVCAEARLIVEIDGSQHAESRHDQERDAELKARGFRVLRFWNDDVLKELDAVCDTIIAYVRDQSLEPWR
;
A
#
# COMPACT_ATOMS: atom_id res chain seq x y z
N MET A 1 15.57 9.99 -2.11
CA MET A 1 15.09 11.07 -1.21
C MET A 1 13.74 10.62 -0.66
N ARG A 2 13.55 10.56 0.66
CA ARG A 2 12.23 10.29 1.25
C ARG A 2 11.36 11.53 1.03
N ARG A 3 10.11 11.33 0.60
CA ARG A 3 9.12 12.41 0.49
C ARG A 3 8.43 12.59 1.84
N GLU A 4 8.00 13.81 2.14
CA GLU A 4 7.08 14.03 3.26
C GLU A 4 5.77 13.27 2.98
N PRO A 5 5.20 12.58 3.98
CA PRO A 5 3.97 11.83 3.78
C PRO A 5 2.82 12.75 3.43
N THR A 6 1.95 12.30 2.52
CA THR A 6 0.67 12.99 2.26
C THR A 6 -0.28 12.89 3.45
N GLU A 7 -1.30 13.75 3.49
CA GLU A 7 -2.36 13.68 4.52
C GLU A 7 -3.05 12.31 4.52
N ALA A 8 -3.29 11.73 3.34
CA ALA A 8 -3.86 10.41 3.18
C ALA A 8 -2.94 9.31 3.77
N GLU A 9 -1.64 9.34 3.46
CA GLU A 9 -0.66 8.42 4.07
C GLU A 9 -0.64 8.56 5.60
N ASP A 10 -0.60 9.77 6.13
CA ASP A 10 -0.56 9.98 7.58
C ASP A 10 -1.83 9.50 8.27
N ARG A 11 -3.00 9.70 7.64
CA ARG A 11 -4.30 9.23 8.14
C ARG A 11 -4.36 7.71 8.17
N LEU A 12 -4.01 7.04 7.06
CA LEU A 12 -3.96 5.59 7.02
C LEU A 12 -2.92 5.02 8.00
N TRP A 13 -1.78 5.69 8.16
CA TRP A 13 -0.75 5.26 9.11
C TRP A 13 -1.26 5.21 10.56
N GLN A 14 -2.20 6.07 10.98
CA GLN A 14 -2.75 6.00 12.34
C GLN A 14 -3.51 4.69 12.60
N GLU A 15 -4.13 4.11 11.56
CA GLU A 15 -4.83 2.83 11.65
C GLU A 15 -3.85 1.65 11.52
N LEU A 16 -2.81 1.77 10.70
CA LEU A 16 -1.85 0.68 10.48
C LEU A 16 -0.78 0.54 11.58
N ARG A 17 -0.39 1.64 12.23
CA ARG A 17 0.75 1.65 13.16
C ARG A 17 0.51 0.80 14.38
N GLY A 18 1.59 0.21 14.91
CA GLY A 18 1.53 -0.49 16.20
C GLY A 18 0.57 -1.68 16.22
N ARG A 19 0.30 -2.29 15.07
CA ARG A 19 -0.64 -3.43 14.92
C ARG A 19 -2.09 -3.08 15.27
N ARG A 20 -2.49 -1.83 15.11
CA ARG A 20 -3.85 -1.37 15.42
C ARG A 20 -4.89 -1.97 14.49
N LEU A 21 -4.57 -2.09 13.20
CA LEU A 21 -5.41 -2.79 12.23
C LEU A 21 -5.27 -4.31 12.41
N ASP A 22 -6.25 -4.94 13.08
CA ASP A 22 -6.41 -6.40 13.16
C ASP A 22 -5.15 -7.18 13.62
N ASN A 23 -4.32 -6.56 14.49
CA ASN A 23 -3.04 -7.10 14.94
C ASN A 23 -1.98 -7.32 13.81
N ILE A 24 -2.23 -6.79 12.61
CA ILE A 24 -1.37 -6.93 11.43
C ILE A 24 -0.18 -5.97 11.51
N LYS A 25 1.02 -6.47 11.22
CA LYS A 25 2.23 -5.64 11.23
C LYS A 25 2.44 -4.93 9.90
N PHE A 26 2.41 -3.60 9.93
CA PHE A 26 2.85 -2.75 8.84
C PHE A 26 4.13 -1.97 9.19
N LYS A 27 4.95 -1.72 8.17
CA LYS A 27 6.04 -0.74 8.18
C LYS A 27 5.73 0.34 7.16
N ARG A 28 6.08 1.60 7.46
CA ARG A 28 5.89 2.75 6.57
C ARG A 28 7.20 3.15 5.87
N GLN A 29 7.12 3.68 4.64
CA GLN A 29 8.23 4.21 3.84
C GLN A 29 9.42 3.25 3.74
N VAL A 30 9.15 2.04 3.26
CA VAL A 30 10.11 0.94 3.20
C VAL A 30 10.90 0.99 1.88
N PRO A 31 12.24 1.11 1.91
CA PRO A 31 13.05 1.00 0.70
C PRO A 31 12.95 -0.40 0.08
N MET A 32 12.60 -0.47 -1.19
CA MET A 32 12.46 -1.67 -2.01
C MET A 32 13.37 -1.60 -3.24
N GLY A 33 14.67 -1.52 -3.02
CA GLY A 33 15.65 -1.29 -4.10
C GLY A 33 15.63 0.16 -4.54
N ARG A 34 15.28 0.43 -5.80
CA ARG A 34 15.21 1.79 -6.36
C ARG A 34 13.95 2.58 -5.96
N TYR A 35 12.99 1.90 -5.32
CA TYR A 35 11.69 2.47 -4.93
C TYR A 35 11.54 2.54 -3.42
N VAL A 36 10.60 3.35 -2.95
CA VAL A 36 10.14 3.37 -1.55
C VAL A 36 8.65 3.06 -1.58
N ALA A 37 8.24 2.02 -0.87
CA ALA A 37 6.84 1.65 -0.71
C ALA A 37 6.23 2.41 0.49
N ASP A 38 5.00 2.90 0.34
CA ASP A 38 4.33 3.67 1.41
C ASP A 38 4.09 2.79 2.63
N PHE A 39 3.50 1.60 2.44
CA PHE A 39 3.31 0.63 3.52
C PHE A 39 3.62 -0.80 3.07
N VAL A 40 4.12 -1.60 4.00
CA VAL A 40 4.45 -3.01 3.75
C VAL A 40 4.01 -3.89 4.92
N CYS A 41 3.19 -4.90 4.62
CA CYS A 41 3.00 -6.08 5.45
C CYS A 41 3.91 -7.20 4.92
N ALA A 42 5.04 -7.41 5.58
CA ALA A 42 6.00 -8.43 5.15
C ALA A 42 5.46 -9.86 5.30
N GLU A 43 4.64 -10.09 6.34
CA GLU A 43 4.06 -11.41 6.65
C GLU A 43 3.11 -11.88 5.54
N ALA A 44 2.32 -10.97 4.97
CA ALA A 44 1.39 -11.26 3.87
C ALA A 44 1.94 -10.92 2.47
N ARG A 45 3.21 -10.50 2.40
CA ARG A 45 3.87 -9.97 1.19
C ARG A 45 2.99 -8.96 0.45
N LEU A 46 2.38 -8.05 1.20
CA LEU A 46 1.48 -7.02 0.67
C LEU A 46 2.13 -5.64 0.81
N ILE A 47 2.13 -4.90 -0.29
CA ILE A 47 2.47 -3.49 -0.37
C ILE A 47 1.16 -2.72 -0.52
N VAL A 48 1.02 -1.62 0.22
CA VAL A 48 -0.08 -0.68 0.07
C VAL A 48 0.51 0.67 -0.34
N GLU A 49 0.05 1.21 -1.45
CA GLU A 49 0.49 2.49 -2.03
C GLU A 49 -0.67 3.47 -2.04
N ILE A 50 -0.39 4.75 -1.79
CA ILE A 50 -1.38 5.81 -1.84
C ILE A 50 -1.02 6.75 -3.00
N ASP A 51 -1.90 6.79 -4.00
CA ASP A 51 -1.69 7.54 -5.23
C ASP A 51 -2.49 8.86 -5.24
N GLY A 52 -1.79 9.94 -5.57
CA GLY A 52 -2.38 11.26 -5.78
C GLY A 52 -2.54 11.63 -7.26
N SER A 53 -2.09 10.79 -8.19
CA SER A 53 -2.00 11.12 -9.62
C SER A 53 -2.97 10.28 -10.45
N GLN A 54 -3.99 10.93 -11.05
CA GLN A 54 -5.01 10.26 -11.89
C GLN A 54 -4.45 9.52 -13.13
N HIS A 55 -3.13 9.55 -13.34
CA HIS A 55 -2.41 8.90 -14.43
C HIS A 55 -1.48 7.81 -13.88
N ALA A 56 -2.03 6.76 -13.29
CA ALA A 56 -1.30 5.57 -12.82
C ALA A 56 -0.79 4.66 -13.96
N GLU A 57 -0.52 5.21 -15.15
CA GLU A 57 -0.18 4.45 -16.36
C GLU A 57 1.12 4.94 -17.03
N SER A 58 2.10 5.38 -16.25
CA SER A 58 3.45 5.59 -16.78
C SER A 58 4.13 4.23 -17.01
N ARG A 59 4.94 4.09 -18.08
CA ARG A 59 5.79 2.91 -18.30
C ARG A 59 6.68 2.59 -17.08
N HIS A 60 7.04 3.62 -16.31
CA HIS A 60 7.84 3.48 -15.10
C HIS A 60 7.12 2.74 -13.97
N ASP A 61 5.78 2.82 -13.92
CA ASP A 61 4.97 2.09 -12.92
C ASP A 61 4.81 0.62 -13.28
N GLN A 62 4.70 0.29 -14.57
CA GLN A 62 4.66 -1.10 -15.03
C GLN A 62 5.96 -1.87 -14.72
N GLU A 63 7.11 -1.23 -14.91
CA GLU A 63 8.40 -1.82 -14.54
C GLU A 63 8.56 -1.97 -13.02
N ARG A 64 8.04 -1.01 -12.24
CA ARG A 64 8.02 -1.08 -10.78
C ARG A 64 7.19 -2.26 -10.30
N ASP A 65 5.97 -2.39 -10.79
CA ASP A 65 5.05 -3.44 -10.38
C ASP A 65 5.57 -4.83 -10.78
N ALA A 66 6.17 -4.95 -11.96
CA ALA A 66 6.83 -6.19 -12.39
C ALA A 66 7.99 -6.57 -11.45
N GLU A 67 8.83 -5.62 -11.03
CA GLU A 67 9.94 -5.87 -10.12
C GLU A 67 9.45 -6.30 -8.72
N LEU A 68 8.44 -5.61 -8.18
CA LEU A 68 7.86 -5.94 -6.88
C LEU A 68 7.14 -7.30 -6.92
N LYS A 69 6.43 -7.61 -8.00
CA LYS A 69 5.78 -8.90 -8.23
C LYS A 69 6.79 -10.03 -8.42
N ALA A 70 7.90 -9.79 -9.12
CA ALA A 70 9.00 -10.76 -9.22
C ALA A 70 9.65 -11.03 -7.85
N ARG A 71 9.66 -10.03 -6.97
CA ARG A 71 10.01 -10.19 -5.54
C ARG A 71 8.86 -10.77 -4.73
N GLY A 72 7.83 -11.34 -5.34
CA GLY A 72 6.69 -12.02 -4.71
C GLY A 72 5.79 -11.12 -3.87
N PHE A 73 5.83 -9.80 -4.04
CA PHE A 73 4.89 -8.89 -3.39
C PHE A 73 3.64 -8.70 -4.25
N ARG A 74 2.51 -8.59 -3.57
CA ARG A 74 1.27 -8.02 -4.12
C ARG A 74 1.25 -6.53 -3.81
N VAL A 75 0.70 -5.72 -4.70
CA VAL A 75 0.62 -4.26 -4.57
C VAL A 75 -0.84 -3.84 -4.66
N LEU A 76 -1.37 -3.22 -3.61
CA LEU A 76 -2.72 -2.69 -3.55
C LEU A 76 -2.64 -1.15 -3.52
N ARG A 77 -3.28 -0.46 -4.46
CA ARG A 77 -3.20 0.99 -4.58
C ARG A 77 -4.55 1.64 -4.26
N PHE A 78 -4.50 2.71 -3.46
CA PHE A 78 -5.67 3.52 -3.14
C PHE A 78 -5.47 4.95 -3.62
N TRP A 79 -6.56 5.60 -4.03
CA TRP A 79 -6.54 7.04 -4.26
C TRP A 79 -6.47 7.79 -2.93
N ASN A 80 -5.79 8.93 -2.91
CA ASN A 80 -5.84 9.87 -1.78
C ASN A 80 -7.29 10.12 -1.32
N ASP A 81 -8.19 10.36 -2.28
CA ASP A 81 -9.59 10.64 -2.00
C ASP A 81 -10.31 9.48 -1.31
N ASP A 82 -10.03 8.24 -1.69
CA ASP A 82 -10.64 7.06 -1.07
C ASP A 82 -10.20 6.94 0.39
N VAL A 83 -8.91 7.17 0.67
CA VAL A 83 -8.38 7.13 2.04
C VAL A 83 -8.95 8.27 2.91
N LEU A 84 -9.16 9.44 2.33
CA LEU A 84 -9.68 10.61 3.04
C LEU A 84 -11.19 10.51 3.29
N LYS A 85 -11.96 9.88 2.38
CA LYS A 85 -13.42 9.81 2.44
C LYS A 85 -13.93 8.50 3.03
N GLU A 86 -13.29 7.38 2.70
CA GLU A 86 -13.77 6.01 2.94
C GLU A 86 -12.72 5.16 3.68
N LEU A 87 -12.08 5.73 4.72
CA LEU A 87 -10.97 5.10 5.44
C LEU A 87 -11.32 3.70 5.98
N ASP A 88 -12.52 3.51 6.51
CA ASP A 88 -12.95 2.21 7.06
C ASP A 88 -13.01 1.14 5.95
N ALA A 89 -13.53 1.48 4.77
CA ALA A 89 -13.58 0.57 3.63
C ALA A 89 -12.18 0.23 3.09
N VAL A 90 -11.25 1.20 3.11
CA VAL A 90 -9.83 0.97 2.79
C VAL A 90 -9.22 -0.03 3.78
N CYS A 91 -9.43 0.15 5.08
CA CYS A 91 -8.96 -0.74 6.13
C CYS A 91 -9.54 -2.17 5.98
N ASP A 92 -10.84 -2.30 5.74
CA ASP A 92 -11.49 -3.60 5.52
C ASP A 92 -10.92 -4.32 4.29
N THR A 93 -10.67 -3.57 3.21
CA THR A 93 -10.02 -4.11 2.00
C THR A 93 -8.61 -4.60 2.34
N ILE A 94 -7.80 -3.81 3.05
CA ILE A 94 -6.45 -4.22 3.46
C ILE A 94 -6.50 -5.52 4.29
N ILE A 95 -7.42 -5.63 5.25
CA ILE A 95 -7.61 -6.85 6.06
C ILE A 95 -7.93 -8.04 5.16
N ALA A 96 -8.88 -7.89 4.24
CA ALA A 96 -9.27 -8.95 3.31
C ALA A 96 -8.07 -9.45 2.49
N TYR A 97 -7.28 -8.52 1.93
CA TYR A 97 -6.09 -8.86 1.13
C TYR A 97 -4.98 -9.48 1.97
N VAL A 98 -4.81 -9.10 3.23
CA VAL A 98 -3.84 -9.75 4.13
C VAL A 98 -4.25 -11.18 4.45
N ARG A 99 -5.54 -11.41 4.70
CA ARG A 99 -6.09 -12.71 5.12
C ARG A 99 -6.25 -13.70 3.96
N ASP A 100 -6.57 -13.20 2.77
CA ASP A 100 -6.73 -14.01 1.56
C ASP A 100 -5.70 -13.60 0.50
N GLN A 101 -4.70 -14.46 0.32
CA GLN A 101 -3.63 -14.25 -0.66
C GLN A 101 -4.03 -14.64 -2.08
N SER A 102 -5.19 -15.28 -2.28
CA SER A 102 -5.73 -15.59 -3.60
C SER A 102 -6.40 -14.38 -4.27
N LEU A 103 -6.71 -13.34 -3.49
CA LEU A 103 -7.21 -12.09 -4.03
C LEU A 103 -6.12 -11.40 -4.85
N GLU A 104 -6.41 -11.24 -6.14
CA GLU A 104 -5.61 -10.44 -7.07
C GLU A 104 -5.77 -8.97 -6.73
N PRO A 105 -4.68 -8.22 -6.51
CA PRO A 105 -4.77 -6.82 -6.19
C PRO A 105 -5.56 -6.07 -7.26
N TRP A 106 -6.56 -5.32 -6.81
CA TRP A 106 -7.43 -4.54 -7.67
C TRP A 106 -7.03 -3.07 -7.52
N ARG A 107 -6.59 -2.51 -8.66
CA ARG A 107 -6.01 -1.18 -8.83
C ARG A 107 -4.65 -0.95 -8.16
#